data_AF-A0A4R6S910-F1
#
_entry.id   AF-A0A4R6S910-F1
#
_cell.length_a   1.000
_cell.length_b   1.000
_cell.length_c   1.000
_cell.angle_alpha   90.00
_cell.angle_beta   90.00
_cell.angle_gamma   90.00
#
_symmetry.space_group_name_H-M   'P 1'
#
loop_
_entity.id
_entity.type
_entity.pdbx_description
1 polymer ?
#
loop_
_entity_poly.entity_id
_entity_poly.type
_entity_poly.pdbx_seq_one_letter_code
_entity_poly.pdbx_strand_id
1 'polypeptide(L)' 'MTERATPFYCPYCGDEDLRPQEEPHGAWLCTGCRRVFGVKFLGLNLPEAVK' A
#
# COMPACT_ATOMS: atom_id res chain seq x y z
N MET A 1 -6.22 5.36 15.87
CA MET A 1 -5.57 5.83 14.62
C MET A 1 -6.25 5.11 13.47
N THR A 2 -6.74 5.83 12.46
CA THR A 2 -7.30 5.21 11.26
C THR A 2 -6.15 4.62 10.45
N GLU A 3 -6.06 3.29 10.39
CA GLU A 3 -5.02 2.47 9.74
C GLU A 3 -5.03 2.56 8.19
N ARG A 4 -5.48 3.68 7.62
CA ARG A 4 -5.61 3.84 6.17
C ARG A 4 -4.36 4.50 5.60
N ALA A 5 -3.33 3.69 5.35
CA ALA A 5 -2.23 4.11 4.49
C ALA A 5 -2.72 4.15 3.03
N THR A 6 -2.67 5.32 2.41
CA THR A 6 -2.92 5.47 0.97
C THR A 6 -1.58 5.35 0.25
N PRO A 7 -1.38 4.37 -0.65
CA PRO A 7 -0.22 4.36 -1.53
C PRO A 7 -0.31 5.55 -2.50
N PHE A 8 0.83 6.20 -2.77
CA PHE A 8 0.90 7.30 -3.73
C PHE A 8 1.24 6.83 -5.15
N TYR A 9 1.97 5.71 -5.29
CA TYR A 9 2.44 5.20 -6.58
C TYR A 9 2.15 3.70 -6.73
N CYS A 10 1.76 3.29 -7.94
CA CYS A 10 1.65 1.88 -8.29
C CYS A 10 3.03 1.22 -8.25
N PRO A 11 3.24 0.13 -7.48
CA PRO A 11 4.55 -0.52 -7.39
C PRO A 11 5.00 -1.19 -8.69
N TYR A 12 4.11 -1.32 -9.68
CA TYR A 12 4.40 -1.99 -10.95
C TYR A 12 4.65 -1.02 -12.12
N CYS A 13 4.08 0.19 -12.10
CA CYS A 13 4.16 1.10 -13.25
C CYS A 13 4.39 2.57 -12.91
N GLY A 14 4.40 2.93 -11.62
CA GLY A 14 4.62 4.31 -11.19
C GLY A 14 3.43 5.26 -11.36
N ASP A 15 2.28 4.80 -11.86
CA ASP A 15 1.06 5.61 -11.97
C ASP A 15 0.50 5.97 -10.59
N GLU A 16 -0.10 7.16 -10.48
CA GLU A 16 -0.67 7.74 -9.25
C GLU A 16 -2.19 7.56 -9.18
N ASP A 17 -2.85 7.15 -10.28
CA ASP A 17 -4.29 6.94 -10.31
C ASP A 17 -4.67 5.58 -9.69
N LEU A 18 -4.73 5.59 -8.35
CA LEU A 18 -5.02 4.43 -7.51
C LEU A 18 -6.43 4.54 -6.91
N ARG A 19 -7.13 3.41 -6.86
CA ARG A 19 -8.49 3.31 -6.27
C ARG A 19 -8.54 2.21 -5.23
N PRO A 20 -9.11 2.46 -4.03
CA PRO A 20 -9.30 1.42 -3.04
C PRO A 20 -10.25 0.36 -3.57
N GLN A 21 -10.04 -0.89 -3.18
CA GLN A 21 -10.93 -2.02 -3.47
C GLN A 21 -11.51 -2.58 -2.17
N GLU A 22 -12.70 -3.16 -2.24
CA GLU A 22 -13.41 -3.68 -1.07
C GLU A 22 -12.73 -4.94 -0.51
N GLU A 23 -12.26 -5.82 -1.40
CA GLU A 23 -11.58 -7.05 -1.02
C GLU A 23 -10.34 -7.32 -1.91
N PRO A 24 -9.27 -7.88 -1.33
CA PRO A 24 -9.04 -8.09 0.12
C PRO A 24 -8.79 -6.76 0.87
N HIS A 25 -8.85 -6.76 2.20
CA HIS A 25 -8.59 -5.56 3.01
C HIS A 25 -7.25 -4.90 2.64
N GLY A 26 -7.27 -3.60 2.40
CA GLY A 26 -6.09 -2.84 1.96
C GLY A 26 -5.73 -3.03 0.50
N ALA A 27 -6.62 -3.59 -0.33
CA ALA A 27 -6.42 -3.71 -1.77
C ALA A 27 -6.62 -2.38 -2.52
N TRP A 28 -5.82 -2.20 -3.56
CA TRP A 28 -5.80 -1.03 -4.44
C TRP A 28 -5.68 -1.46 -5.89
N LEU A 29 -6.54 -0.91 -6.74
CA LEU A 29 -6.49 -1.02 -8.20
C LEU A 29 -5.70 0.16 -8.76
N CYS A 30 -4.69 -0.12 -9.59
CA CYS A 30 -4.08 0.87 -10.47
C CYS A 30 -4.88 0.96 -11.78
N THR A 31 -5.33 2.16 -12.15
CA THR A 31 -6.11 2.33 -13.39
C THR A 31 -5.22 2.23 -14.64
N GLY A 32 -3.97 2.72 -14.58
CA GLY A 32 -3.03 2.71 -15.71
C GLY A 32 -2.59 1.32 -16.15
N CYS A 33 -2.19 0.45 -15.23
CA CYS A 33 -1.75 -0.92 -15.55
C CYS A 33 -2.72 -2.04 -15.15
N ARG A 34 -3.89 -1.69 -14.61
CA ARG A 34 -5.00 -2.60 -14.26
C ARG A 34 -4.70 -3.66 -13.19
N ARG A 35 -3.54 -3.60 -12.53
CA ARG A 35 -3.17 -4.53 -11.45
C ARG A 35 -3.82 -4.14 -10.13
N VAL A 36 -4.23 -5.15 -9.37
CA VAL A 36 -4.67 -5.01 -7.98
C VAL A 36 -3.53 -5.46 -7.07
N PHE A 37 -3.21 -4.69 -6.04
CA PHE A 37 -2.20 -5.01 -5.03
C PHE A 37 -2.69 -4.68 -3.63
N GLY A 38 -2.15 -5.35 -2.61
CA GLY A 38 -2.50 -5.12 -1.21
C GLY A 38 -1.43 -4.33 -0.45
N VAL A 39 -1.86 -3.44 0.44
CA VAL A 39 -0.99 -2.74 1.41
C VAL A 39 -1.30 -3.27 2.81
N LYS A 40 -0.26 -3.62 3.56
CA LYS A 40 -0.37 -4.15 4.93
C LYS A 40 0.67 -3.52 5.83
N PHE A 41 0.25 -3.03 6.99
CA PHE A 41 1.17 -2.67 8.07
C PHE A 41 1.72 -3.95 8.71
N LEU A 42 3.05 -4.09 8.74
CA LEU A 42 3.71 -5.28 9.29
C LEU A 42 4.31 -5.03 10.69
N GLY A 43 4.57 -3.78 11.06
CA GLY A 43 5.22 -3.40 12.31
C GLY A 43 6.25 -2.29 12.11
N LEU A 44 6.88 -1.86 13.20
CA LEU A 44 8.00 -0.94 13.17
C LEU A 44 9.32 -1.73 13.14
N ASN A 45 10.19 -1.44 12.17
CA ASN A 45 11.54 -1.99 12.14
C ASN A 45 12.50 -1.05 12.88
N LEU A 46 12.53 -1.19 14.21
CA LEU A 46 13.44 -0.42 15.06
C LEU A 46 14.78 -1.15 15.12
N PRO A 47 15.92 -0.48 14.86
CA PRO A 47 17.21 -1.07 15.16
C PRO A 47 17.25 -1.38 16.66
N GLU A 48 17.72 -2.57 17.05
CA GLU A 48 18.03 -2.85 18.46
C GLU A 48 18.96 -1.73 18.93
N ALA A 49 18.59 -1.05 20.01
CA ALA A 49 19.35 0.07 20.55
C ALA A 49 20.81 -0.35 20.63
N VAL A 50 21.67 0.31 19.83
CA VAL A 50 23.12 0.15 19.91
C VAL A 50 23.49 0.48 21.35
N LYS A 51 23.80 -0.56 22.11
CA LYS A 51 24.27 -0.44 23.48
C LYS A 51 25.78 -0.45 23.50
#